data_AF-A0A958GPX5-F1
#
_entry.id   AF-A0A958GPX5-F1
#
_cell.length_a   1.000
_cell.length_b   1.000
_cell.length_c   1.000
_cell.angle_alpha   90.00
_cell.angle_beta   90.00
_cell.angle_gamma   90.00
#
_symmetry.space_group_name_H-M   'P 1'
#
loop_
_entity.id
_entity.type
_entity.pdbx_description
1 polymer ?
#
loop_
_entity_poly.entity_id
_entity_poly.type
_entity_poly.pdbx_seq_one_letter_code
_entity_poly.pdbx_strand_id
1 'polypeptide(L)'
;TREETLRRAGAFLGRWPVLVVSDMPAFVTMAEAFHCSFALGADTATRIFLPHYCEAFGGPIGAYTRLKQSGVRFLLFSRLDSFGRLRTRADVPSLFQDLFDEAPEFLHRFSSTAVRTASGIAG
;
A
#
# COMPACT_ATOMS: atom_id res chain seq x y z
N THR A 1 -18.87 7.02 -3.94
CA THR A 1 -19.58 8.29 -3.70
C THR A 1 -19.03 8.93 -2.45
N ARG A 2 -19.25 10.25 -2.23
CA ARG A 2 -18.83 10.92 -0.98
C ARG A 2 -19.39 10.23 0.27
N GLU A 3 -20.62 9.75 0.19
CA GLU A 3 -21.30 9.01 1.25
C GLU A 3 -20.58 7.70 1.59
N GLU A 4 -20.21 6.89 0.59
CA GLU A 4 -19.45 5.65 0.82
C GLU A 4 -18.07 5.93 1.42
N THR A 5 -17.41 7.01 0.99
CA THR A 5 -16.13 7.44 1.58
C THR A 5 -16.28 7.76 3.06
N LEU A 6 -17.30 8.55 3.42
CA LEU A 6 -17.58 8.91 4.82
C LEU A 6 -17.94 7.67 5.67
N ARG A 7 -18.74 6.76 5.10
CA ARG A 7 -19.09 5.50 5.78
C ARG A 7 -17.86 4.66 6.11
N ARG A 8 -16.91 4.53 5.17
CA ARG A 8 -15.64 3.81 5.41
C ARG A 8 -14.72 4.54 6.37
N ALA A 9 -14.64 5.87 6.25
CA ALA A 9 -13.87 6.72 7.16
C ALA A 9 -14.36 6.59 8.62
N GLY A 10 -15.65 6.27 8.82
CA GLY A 10 -16.26 6.06 10.13
C GLY A 10 -15.50 5.08 11.03
N ALA A 11 -14.89 4.04 10.46
CA ALA A 11 -14.11 3.05 11.22
C ALA A 11 -12.83 3.62 11.86
N PHE A 12 -12.41 4.83 11.47
CA PHE A 12 -11.19 5.49 11.93
C PHE A 12 -11.47 6.72 12.80
N LEU A 13 -12.73 7.14 12.96
CA LEU A 13 -13.09 8.32 13.73
C LEU A 13 -12.66 8.19 15.20
N GLY A 14 -12.02 9.24 15.72
CA GLY A 14 -11.52 9.29 17.10
C GLY A 14 -10.29 8.41 17.40
N ARG A 15 -9.78 7.66 16.41
CA ARG A 15 -8.58 6.81 16.58
C ARG A 15 -7.27 7.58 16.37
N TRP A 16 -7.30 8.57 15.48
CA TRP A 16 -6.14 9.36 15.05
C TRP A 16 -6.51 10.84 14.98
N PRO A 17 -5.55 11.76 15.18
CA PRO A 17 -5.83 13.20 15.18
C PRO A 17 -6.23 13.73 13.79
N VAL A 18 -5.76 13.08 12.71
CA VAL A 18 -6.04 13.47 11.32
C VAL A 18 -6.29 12.23 10.48
N LEU A 19 -7.35 12.25 9.67
CA LEU A 19 -7.62 11.28 8.62
C LEU A 19 -7.59 11.98 7.27
N VAL A 20 -6.68 11.54 6.39
CA VAL A 20 -6.57 12.03 5.01
C VAL A 20 -7.19 11.00 4.07
N VAL A 21 -8.09 11.43 3.21
CA VAL A 21 -8.61 10.63 2.10
C VAL A 21 -8.21 11.32 0.80
N SER A 22 -7.59 10.56 -0.09
CA SER A 22 -7.04 11.05 -1.35
C SER A 22 -7.36 10.08 -2.49
N ASP A 23 -7.55 10.62 -3.69
CA ASP A 23 -7.65 9.89 -4.96
C ASP A 23 -6.36 9.98 -5.78
N MET A 24 -5.26 10.52 -5.19
CA MET A 24 -3.95 10.59 -5.82
C MET A 24 -3.52 9.21 -6.33
N PRO A 25 -3.29 9.04 -7.63
CA PRO A 25 -3.14 7.72 -8.23
C PRO A 25 -1.75 7.11 -8.03
N ALA A 26 -0.74 7.93 -7.73
CA ALA A 26 0.66 7.52 -7.71
C ALA A 26 1.34 7.85 -6.38
N PHE A 27 2.19 6.93 -5.92
CA PHE A 27 2.97 7.12 -4.70
C PHE A 27 3.99 8.26 -4.80
N VAL A 28 4.46 8.60 -6.00
CA VAL A 28 5.32 9.77 -6.20
C VAL A 28 4.61 11.04 -5.72
N THR A 29 3.38 11.28 -6.20
CA THR A 29 2.57 12.44 -5.81
C THR A 29 2.23 12.42 -4.32
N MET A 30 1.89 11.25 -3.77
CA MET A 30 1.60 11.12 -2.34
C MET A 30 2.84 11.41 -1.47
N ALA A 31 4.02 10.92 -1.86
CA ALA A 31 5.26 11.15 -1.12
C ALA A 31 5.67 12.63 -1.15
N GLU A 32 5.53 13.28 -2.30
CA GLU A 32 5.78 14.73 -2.47
C GLU A 32 4.79 15.58 -1.67
N ALA A 33 3.52 15.15 -1.53
CA ALA A 33 2.50 15.91 -0.81
C ALA A 33 2.50 15.70 0.71
N PHE A 34 2.75 14.47 1.17
CA PHE A 34 2.58 14.11 2.58
C PHE A 34 3.89 13.92 3.35
N HIS A 35 5.03 13.84 2.66
CA HIS A 35 6.36 13.65 3.26
C HIS A 35 6.40 12.52 4.31
N CYS A 36 5.73 11.40 4.01
CA CYS A 36 5.56 10.28 4.93
C CYS A 36 6.01 8.95 4.31
N SER A 37 6.21 7.94 5.17
CA SER A 37 6.43 6.56 4.74
C SER A 37 5.10 5.81 4.64
N PHE A 38 5.02 4.84 3.71
CA PHE A 38 3.77 4.14 3.42
C PHE A 38 3.82 2.67 3.86
N ALA A 39 2.74 2.21 4.47
CA ALA A 39 2.50 0.81 4.77
C ALA A 39 1.67 0.18 3.64
N LEU A 40 2.13 -0.90 3.03
CA LEU A 40 1.40 -1.57 1.95
C LEU A 40 1.61 -3.08 1.90
N GLY A 41 0.65 -3.79 1.31
CA GLY A 41 0.75 -5.23 1.10
C GLY A 41 1.60 -5.61 -0.10
N ALA A 42 2.10 -6.85 -0.11
CA ALA A 42 2.96 -7.37 -1.19
C ALA A 42 2.35 -7.22 -2.60
N ASP A 43 1.03 -7.37 -2.78
CA ASP A 43 0.38 -7.21 -4.09
C ASP A 43 0.43 -5.77 -4.60
N THR A 44 0.38 -4.80 -3.69
CA THR A 44 0.50 -3.39 -4.06
C THR A 44 1.94 -3.09 -4.42
N ALA A 45 2.92 -3.63 -3.67
CA ALA A 45 4.34 -3.42 -3.90
C ALA A 45 4.78 -3.81 -5.32
N THR A 46 4.24 -4.90 -5.86
CA THR A 46 4.55 -5.36 -7.23
C THR A 46 3.90 -4.50 -8.32
N ARG A 47 2.93 -3.65 -7.96
CA ARG A 47 2.15 -2.85 -8.90
C ARG A 47 2.49 -1.37 -8.90
N ILE A 48 3.16 -0.84 -7.87
CA ILE A 48 3.41 0.62 -7.76
C ILE A 48 4.28 1.18 -8.90
N PHE A 49 5.02 0.31 -9.59
CA PHE A 49 5.87 0.65 -10.73
C PHE A 49 5.28 0.25 -12.09
N LEU A 50 4.00 -0.09 -12.17
CA LEU A 50 3.35 -0.34 -13.46
C LEU A 50 3.32 0.94 -14.31
N PRO A 51 3.43 0.82 -15.65
CA PRO A 51 3.57 1.97 -16.54
C PRO A 51 2.55 3.08 -16.31
N HIS A 52 1.26 2.74 -16.16
CA HIS A 52 0.18 3.71 -16.00
C HIS A 52 0.27 4.55 -14.71
N TYR A 53 1.02 4.10 -13.70
CA TYR A 53 1.31 4.91 -12.49
C TYR A 53 2.57 5.78 -12.63
N CYS A 54 3.45 5.45 -13.58
CA CYS A 54 4.79 6.03 -13.66
C CYS A 54 5.03 6.89 -14.91
N GLU A 55 4.17 6.82 -15.93
CA GLU A 55 4.31 7.56 -17.20
C GLU A 55 4.54 9.06 -16.99
N ALA A 56 3.74 9.69 -16.14
CA ALA A 56 3.86 11.12 -15.80
C ALA A 56 5.20 11.51 -15.13
N PHE A 57 5.96 10.52 -14.67
CA PHE A 57 7.23 10.70 -13.95
C PHE A 57 8.43 10.20 -14.74
N GLY A 58 8.31 9.97 -16.05
CA GLY A 58 9.39 9.42 -16.88
C GLY A 58 9.51 7.90 -16.78
N GLY A 59 8.40 7.21 -16.53
CA GLY A 59 8.35 5.76 -16.40
C GLY A 59 8.87 5.25 -15.05
N PRO A 60 8.99 3.92 -14.87
CA PRO A 60 9.31 3.30 -13.59
C PRO A 60 10.62 3.82 -12.95
N ILE A 61 11.65 4.09 -13.77
CA ILE A 61 12.94 4.59 -13.32
C ILE A 61 12.86 6.03 -12.82
N GLY A 62 12.12 6.89 -13.53
CA GLY A 62 11.92 8.28 -13.10
C GLY A 62 11.07 8.37 -11.84
N ALA A 63 10.02 7.54 -11.73
CA ALA A 63 9.24 7.40 -10.51
C ALA A 63 10.11 6.91 -9.32
N TYR A 64 10.92 5.87 -9.53
CA TYR A 64 11.87 5.37 -8.55
C TYR A 64 12.84 6.46 -8.07
N THR A 65 13.43 7.20 -9.00
CA THR A 65 14.38 8.29 -8.69
C THR A 65 13.74 9.36 -7.83
N ARG A 66 12.51 9.77 -8.15
CA ARG A 66 11.77 10.77 -7.36
C ARG A 66 11.42 10.26 -5.97
N LEU A 67 10.96 9.01 -5.85
CA LEU A 67 10.70 8.39 -4.55
C LEU A 67 11.98 8.37 -3.71
N LYS A 68 13.11 7.94 -4.28
CA LYS A 68 14.41 7.99 -3.59
C LYS A 68 14.77 9.39 -3.11
N GLN A 69 14.60 10.41 -3.96
CA GLN A 69 14.89 11.80 -3.62
C GLN A 69 13.97 12.36 -2.52
N SER A 70 12.71 11.91 -2.47
CA SER A 70 11.77 12.29 -1.41
C SER A 70 12.11 11.70 -0.04
N GLY A 71 13.01 10.71 0.02
CA GLY A 71 13.36 10.01 1.26
C GLY A 71 12.30 9.03 1.76
N VAL A 72 11.25 8.76 0.98
CA VAL A 72 10.18 7.84 1.36
C VAL A 72 10.68 6.41 1.52
N ARG A 73 10.12 5.70 2.50
CA ARG A 73 10.24 4.24 2.65
C ARG A 73 8.87 3.58 2.59
N PHE A 74 8.86 2.33 2.13
CA PHE A 74 7.67 1.49 2.10
C PHE A 74 7.83 0.35 3.11
N LEU A 75 6.95 0.30 4.11
CA LEU A 75 6.84 -0.86 4.99
C LEU A 75 5.97 -1.92 4.30
N LEU A 76 6.61 -3.01 3.86
CA LEU A 76 5.98 -4.09 3.10
C LEU A 76 5.47 -5.17 4.04
N PHE A 77 4.17 -5.42 3.97
CA PHE A 77 3.50 -6.49 4.69
C PHE A 77 3.37 -7.71 3.80
N SER A 78 4.05 -8.80 4.19
CA SER A 78 4.04 -10.06 3.46
C SER A 78 2.63 -10.65 3.36
N ARG A 79 2.37 -11.42 2.31
CA ARG A 79 1.05 -12.03 2.04
C ARG A 79 1.18 -13.44 1.49
N LEU A 80 0.34 -14.37 1.93
CA LEU A 80 0.20 -15.66 1.27
C LEU A 80 -0.63 -15.50 -0.02
N ASP A 81 -0.09 -15.98 -1.14
CA ASP A 81 -0.85 -16.08 -2.39
C ASP A 81 -1.78 -17.29 -2.41
N SER A 82 -2.53 -17.45 -3.50
CA SER A 82 -3.51 -18.54 -3.67
C SER A 82 -2.89 -19.93 -3.64
N PHE A 83 -1.57 -20.05 -3.81
CA PHE A 83 -0.84 -21.32 -3.79
C PHE A 83 -0.12 -21.55 -2.45
N GLY A 84 -0.34 -20.67 -1.46
CA GLY A 84 0.32 -20.74 -0.16
C GLY A 84 1.76 -20.25 -0.17
N ARG A 85 2.24 -19.60 -1.23
CA ARG A 85 3.58 -18.99 -1.25
C ARG A 85 3.55 -17.64 -0.56
N LEU A 86 4.50 -17.41 0.34
CA LEU A 86 4.67 -16.11 0.98
C LEU A 86 5.30 -15.12 -0.01
N ARG A 87 4.54 -14.07 -0.33
CA ARG A 87 5.01 -12.89 -1.07
C ARG A 87 5.67 -11.93 -0.12
N THR A 88 6.91 -11.56 -0.43
CA THR A 88 7.84 -10.83 0.45
C THR A 88 8.50 -9.69 -0.31
N ARG A 89 9.42 -8.97 0.33
CA ARG A 89 10.30 -8.00 -0.35
C ARG A 89 11.07 -8.61 -1.52
N ALA A 90 11.39 -9.91 -1.46
CA ALA A 90 12.13 -10.60 -2.52
C ALA A 90 11.36 -10.69 -3.86
N ASP A 91 10.04 -10.57 -3.83
CA ASP A 91 9.20 -10.56 -5.05
C ASP A 91 9.17 -9.19 -5.76
N VAL A 92 9.69 -8.13 -5.11
CA VAL A 92 9.84 -6.82 -5.75
C VAL A 92 11.09 -6.84 -6.64
N PRO A 93 11.07 -6.27 -7.86
CA PRO A 93 12.26 -6.16 -8.70
C PRO A 93 13.44 -5.55 -7.93
N SER A 94 14.62 -6.19 -8.03
CA SER A 94 15.82 -5.84 -7.25
C SER A 94 16.17 -4.36 -7.28
N LEU A 95 15.98 -3.72 -8.44
CA LEU A 95 16.21 -2.29 -8.67
C LEU A 95 15.43 -1.37 -7.72
N PHE A 96 14.27 -1.81 -7.23
CA PHE A 96 13.40 -1.00 -6.39
C PHE A 96 13.39 -1.44 -4.92
N GLN A 97 14.04 -2.56 -4.60
CA GLN A 97 13.92 -3.20 -3.29
C GLN A 97 14.41 -2.33 -2.14
N ASP A 98 15.37 -1.44 -2.38
CA ASP A 98 15.95 -0.56 -1.35
C ASP A 98 14.94 0.47 -0.80
N LEU A 99 13.89 0.77 -1.56
CA LEU A 99 12.77 1.59 -1.06
C LEU A 99 11.90 0.86 -0.04
N PHE A 100 11.98 -0.47 0.07
CA PHE A 100 11.11 -1.27 0.92
C PHE A 100 11.83 -1.78 2.16
N ASP A 101 11.19 -1.70 3.33
CA ASP A 101 11.54 -2.46 4.52
C ASP A 101 10.49 -3.54 4.73
N GLU A 102 10.91 -4.73 5.13
CA GLU A 102 9.96 -5.80 5.42
C GLU A 102 9.38 -5.61 6.82
N ALA A 103 8.05 -5.65 6.92
CA ALA A 103 7.37 -5.59 8.20
C ALA A 103 7.63 -6.88 9.00
N PRO A 104 7.56 -6.82 10.34
CA PRO A 104 7.58 -8.02 11.17
C PRO A 104 6.52 -9.04 10.74
N GLU A 105 6.80 -10.31 10.98
CA GLU A 105 5.84 -11.37 10.70
C GLU A 105 4.55 -11.18 11.51
N PHE A 106 3.41 -11.35 10.86
CA PHE A 106 2.12 -11.28 11.53
C PHE A 106 1.86 -12.54 12.36
N LEU A 107 1.48 -12.34 13.62
CA LEU A 107 0.96 -13.41 14.48
C LEU A 107 -0.36 -13.98 13.92
N HIS A 108 -1.18 -13.14 13.29
CA HIS A 108 -2.47 -13.52 12.74
C HIS A 108 -2.74 -12.84 11.40
N ARG A 109 -3.31 -13.59 10.46
CA ARG A 109 -3.66 -13.11 9.11
C ARG A 109 -5.15 -13.30 8.89
N PHE A 110 -5.86 -12.21 8.68
CA PHE A 110 -7.30 -12.22 8.41
C PHE A 110 -7.58 -11.62 7.03
N SER A 111 -8.35 -12.31 6.20
CA SER A 111 -8.91 -11.70 5.00
C SER A 111 -10.22 -11.01 5.34
N SER A 112 -10.57 -9.93 4.65
CA SER A 112 -11.87 -9.28 4.84
C SER A 112 -13.04 -10.24 4.59
N THR A 113 -12.85 -11.22 3.70
CA THR A 113 -13.84 -12.29 3.47
C THR A 113 -14.02 -13.15 4.71
N ALA A 114 -12.92 -13.63 5.32
CA ALA A 114 -12.98 -14.41 6.54
C ALA A 114 -13.64 -13.62 7.69
N VAL A 115 -13.33 -12.33 7.82
CA VAL A 115 -13.96 -11.46 8.83
C VAL A 115 -15.46 -11.31 8.57
N ARG A 116 -15.90 -11.11 7.32
CA ARG A 116 -17.34 -11.01 7.00
C ARG A 116 -18.09 -12.31 7.29
N THR A 117 -17.52 -13.45 6.90
CA THR A 117 -18.09 -14.77 7.20
C THR A 117 -18.18 -15.00 8.71
N ALA A 118 -17.13 -14.67 9.46
CA ALA A 118 -17.10 -14.83 10.91
C ALA A 118 -18.04 -13.86 11.66
N SER A 119 -18.27 -12.68 11.11
CA SER A 119 -19.12 -11.64 11.73
C SER A 119 -20.61 -11.81 11.42
N GLY A 120 -21.00 -12.82 10.64
CA GLY A 120 -22.41 -13.04 10.24
C GLY A 120 -22.98 -11.94 9.32
N ILE A 121 -22.14 -11.01 8.86
CA ILE A 121 -22.52 -9.97 7.90
C ILE A 121 -22.39 -10.59 6.51
N ALA A 122 -23.37 -11.42 6.14
CA ALA A 122 -23.55 -11.81 4.75
C ALA A 122 -23.89 -10.55 3.93
N GLY A 123 -23.18 -10.37 2.82
CA GLY A 123 -23.28 -9.18 1.97
C GLY A 123 -24.60 -9.05 1.23
#